data_AF-A0A914PDB3-F1
#
_entry.id   AF-A0A914PDB3-F1
#
_cell.length_a   1.000
_cell.length_b   1.000
_cell.length_c   1.000
_cell.angle_alpha   90.00
_cell.angle_beta   90.00
_cell.angle_gamma   90.00
#
_symmetry.space_group_name_H-M   'P 1'
#
loop_
_entity.id
_entity.type
_entity.pdbx_description
1 polymer ?
#
loop_
_entity_poly.entity_id
_entity_poly.type
_entity_poly.pdbx_seq_one_letter_code
_entity_poly.pdbx_strand_id
1 'polypeptide(L)'
;MKDLKYLFVVPKTRVVKLASPSFNYGRNWCHKTPPEIKDKEGSLQTLVCGFEAAEVATKDYEKKFNAYCMKNEKEFLLLFQKMCVLDYVIRNTDRNMKNLFVKYFSYEPFQIVLTDNGLAFPVKHPKKKPYAWEKLSWAYKPLNQELRQQLLTLFTPTFVHELCEEVKQLFLQDCQHDTYLTDRQIYVLLGQIWNLKDALEANHPPADWVKRKPFLATPRFSRTPPANGTFDDCFRRLPADYSHRGCC
;
A
#
# COMPACT_ATOMS: atom_id res chain seq x y z
N MET A 1 -6.02 3.47 -12.20
CA MET A 1 -6.46 3.41 -10.77
C MET A 1 -7.95 3.08 -10.59
N LYS A 2 -8.78 3.17 -11.65
CA LYS A 2 -10.23 2.88 -11.57
C LYS A 2 -10.56 1.39 -11.29
N ASP A 3 -9.60 0.49 -11.47
CA ASP A 3 -9.82 -0.97 -11.38
C ASP A 3 -9.35 -1.62 -10.08
N LEU A 4 -8.63 -0.88 -9.21
CA LEU A 4 -8.30 -1.31 -7.84
C LEU A 4 -9.41 -1.00 -6.83
N LYS A 5 -10.58 -0.53 -7.29
CA LYS A 5 -11.72 -0.15 -6.44
C LYS A 5 -12.10 -1.24 -5.44
N TYR A 6 -11.89 -2.51 -5.77
CA TYR A 6 -12.26 -3.66 -4.92
C TYR A 6 -11.45 -3.78 -3.61
N LEU A 7 -10.34 -3.06 -3.49
CA LEU A 7 -9.55 -2.89 -2.26
C LEU A 7 -10.05 -1.67 -1.45
N PHE A 8 -11.36 -1.63 -1.14
CA PHE A 8 -12.02 -0.58 -0.33
C PHE A 8 -11.59 -0.58 1.15
N VAL A 9 -10.29 -0.47 1.40
CA VAL A 9 -9.72 -0.46 2.74
C VAL A 9 -9.04 0.89 3.05
N VAL A 10 -8.76 1.74 2.06
CA VAL A 10 -8.17 3.08 2.29
C VAL A 10 -9.23 4.16 2.03
N PRO A 11 -9.49 5.08 2.98
CA PRO A 11 -10.35 6.22 2.74
C PRO A 11 -9.76 7.08 1.62
N LYS A 12 -10.63 7.64 0.78
CA LYS A 12 -10.21 8.41 -0.38
C LYS A 12 -9.22 9.50 0.04
N THR A 13 -8.01 9.45 -0.53
CA THR A 13 -6.91 10.37 -0.23
C THR A 13 -6.43 11.00 -1.53
N ARG A 14 -6.21 12.32 -1.54
CA ARG A 14 -5.77 13.07 -2.73
C ARG A 14 -4.72 14.11 -2.36
N VAL A 15 -3.88 14.46 -3.33
CA VAL A 15 -3.05 15.66 -3.27
C VAL A 15 -3.96 16.87 -3.45
N VAL A 16 -3.90 17.82 -2.52
CA VAL A 16 -4.66 19.07 -2.54
C VAL A 16 -3.75 20.23 -2.15
N LYS A 17 -4.17 21.44 -2.51
CA LYS A 17 -3.57 22.69 -2.05
C LYS A 17 -4.56 23.38 -1.12
N LEU A 18 -4.13 23.66 0.12
CA LEU A 18 -4.95 24.33 1.12
C LEU A 18 -4.16 25.44 1.81
N ALA A 19 -4.85 26.51 2.17
CA ALA A 19 -4.33 27.64 2.93
C ALA A 19 -5.13 27.77 4.23
N SER A 20 -4.46 27.86 5.38
CA SER A 20 -5.13 28.05 6.67
C SER A 20 -4.18 28.74 7.66
N PRO A 21 -4.63 29.76 8.43
CA PRO A 21 -3.82 30.40 9.47
C PRO A 21 -3.25 29.42 10.50
N SER A 22 -3.90 28.28 10.70
CA SER A 22 -3.48 27.24 11.65
C SER A 22 -2.30 26.38 11.15
N PHE A 23 -1.90 26.51 9.88
CA PHE A 23 -0.76 25.78 9.34
C PHE A 23 0.58 26.42 9.76
N ASN A 24 1.61 25.60 9.94
CA ASN A 24 2.93 26.08 10.35
C ASN A 24 3.71 26.77 9.21
N TYR A 25 3.60 28.08 9.05
CA TYR A 25 4.41 28.84 8.09
C TYR A 25 5.77 29.23 8.67
N GLY A 26 6.81 29.28 7.82
CA GLY A 26 8.15 29.68 8.25
C GLY A 26 8.19 31.09 8.85
N ARG A 27 9.15 31.35 9.74
CA ARG A 27 9.25 32.61 10.53
C ARG A 27 9.14 33.90 9.70
N ASN A 28 9.60 33.89 8.45
CA ASN A 28 9.58 35.08 7.58
C ASN A 28 8.16 35.45 7.08
N TRP A 29 7.16 34.60 7.35
CA TRP A 29 5.78 34.81 6.94
C TRP A 29 5.03 35.82 7.81
N CYS A 30 5.24 35.80 9.13
CA CYS A 30 4.52 36.67 10.08
C CYS A 30 4.96 38.14 10.03
N HIS A 31 6.05 38.45 9.32
CA HIS A 31 6.57 39.81 9.16
C HIS A 31 5.98 40.58 7.97
N LYS A 32 5.11 39.96 7.16
CA LYS A 32 4.36 40.65 6.08
C LYS A 32 3.06 41.25 6.63
N THR A 33 2.68 42.44 6.14
CA THR A 33 1.43 43.12 6.53
C THR A 33 0.58 43.42 5.29
N PRO A 34 -0.57 42.73 5.07
CA PRO A 34 -1.08 41.60 5.86
C PRO A 34 -0.26 40.31 5.64
N PRO A 35 -0.34 39.33 6.55
CA PRO A 35 0.29 38.03 6.36
C PRO A 35 -0.32 37.30 5.16
N GLU A 36 0.47 37.07 4.13
CA GLU A 36 0.03 36.45 2.88
C GLU A 36 -0.06 34.92 3.06
N ILE A 37 -1.21 34.38 3.47
CA ILE A 37 -1.40 32.92 3.65
C ILE A 37 -1.18 32.22 2.31
N LYS A 38 -0.15 31.37 2.24
CA LYS A 38 0.15 30.60 1.03
C LYS A 38 -0.48 29.22 1.08
N ASP A 39 -0.83 28.74 -0.10
CA ASP A 39 -1.23 27.36 -0.30
C ASP A 39 -0.08 26.41 0.09
N LYS A 40 -0.44 25.36 0.79
CA LYS A 40 0.41 24.22 1.07
C LYS A 40 -0.14 23.00 0.37
N GLU A 41 0.72 22.36 -0.39
CA GLU A 41 0.42 21.06 -0.96
C GLU A 41 0.54 19.98 0.12
N GLY A 42 -0.40 19.05 0.13
CA GLY A 42 -0.40 17.94 1.07
C GLY A 42 -1.45 16.89 0.73
N SER A 43 -1.45 15.79 1.46
CA SER A 43 -2.46 14.75 1.35
C SER A 43 -3.70 15.12 2.18
N LEU A 44 -4.87 15.02 1.56
CA LEU A 44 -6.17 15.14 2.23
C LEU A 44 -6.89 13.80 2.14
N GLN A 45 -7.00 13.13 3.28
CA GLN A 45 -7.74 11.88 3.44
C GLN A 45 -9.15 12.18 3.97
N THR A 46 -10.17 11.55 3.38
CA THR A 46 -11.54 11.61 3.89
C THR A 46 -11.60 11.02 5.30
N LEU A 47 -12.17 11.78 6.24
CA LEU A 47 -12.45 11.31 7.58
C LEU A 47 -13.52 10.23 7.56
N VAL A 48 -13.29 9.14 8.29
CA VAL A 48 -14.28 8.09 8.55
C VAL A 48 -14.68 8.12 10.03
N CYS A 49 -15.97 7.99 10.31
CA CYS A 49 -16.51 8.07 11.67
C CYS A 49 -16.94 6.69 12.19
N GLY A 50 -16.83 6.49 13.50
CA GLY A 50 -17.26 5.26 14.17
C GLY A 50 -16.30 4.07 13.98
N PHE A 51 -15.03 4.35 13.72
CA PHE A 51 -13.96 3.36 13.71
C PHE A 51 -13.07 3.53 14.94
N GLU A 52 -12.57 2.42 15.48
CA GLU A 52 -11.60 2.39 16.57
C GLU A 52 -10.28 1.79 16.08
N ALA A 53 -9.15 2.26 16.61
CA ALA A 53 -7.86 1.65 16.31
C ALA A 53 -7.83 0.20 16.81
N ALA A 54 -7.28 -0.71 16.00
CA ALA A 54 -7.18 -2.12 16.34
C ALA A 54 -6.38 -2.37 17.63
N GLU A 55 -5.41 -1.52 17.97
CA GLU A 55 -4.68 -1.59 19.25
C GLU A 55 -5.58 -1.34 20.47
N VAL A 56 -6.56 -0.42 20.37
CA VAL A 56 -7.48 -0.15 21.47
C VAL A 56 -8.51 -1.27 21.58
N ALA A 57 -8.93 -1.82 20.43
CA ALA A 57 -9.81 -2.97 20.32
C ALA A 57 -9.20 -4.30 20.80
N THR A 58 -7.94 -4.34 21.24
CA THR A 58 -7.31 -5.59 21.73
C THR A 58 -7.13 -5.65 23.25
N LYS A 59 -7.05 -4.55 24.01
CA LYS A 59 -6.66 -4.61 25.44
C LYS A 59 -7.77 -5.05 26.41
N ASP A 60 -8.99 -4.55 26.28
CA ASP A 60 -10.19 -5.06 27.00
C ASP A 60 -11.11 -5.88 26.10
N TYR A 61 -10.79 -5.88 24.80
CA TYR A 61 -11.64 -6.38 23.74
C TYR A 61 -11.03 -7.60 23.04
N GLU A 62 -9.85 -8.11 23.36
CA GLU A 62 -9.28 -9.28 22.66
C GLU A 62 -10.27 -10.46 22.59
N LYS A 63 -10.98 -10.75 23.68
CA LYS A 63 -12.05 -11.75 23.68
C LYS A 63 -13.24 -11.37 22.81
N LYS A 64 -13.68 -10.12 22.83
CA LYS A 64 -14.83 -9.62 22.05
C LYS A 64 -14.51 -9.49 20.57
N PHE A 65 -13.36 -8.90 20.24
CA PHE A 65 -12.77 -8.78 18.92
C PHE A 65 -12.56 -10.17 18.32
N ASN A 66 -11.89 -11.09 19.03
CA ASN A 66 -11.75 -12.46 18.55
C ASN A 66 -13.11 -13.14 18.39
N ALA A 67 -14.02 -13.05 19.35
CA ALA A 67 -15.37 -13.63 19.21
C ALA A 67 -16.15 -13.04 18.02
N TYR A 68 -16.00 -11.76 17.75
CA TYR A 68 -16.65 -11.07 16.62
C TYR A 68 -16.01 -11.46 15.29
N CYS A 69 -14.68 -11.45 15.21
CA CYS A 69 -13.93 -11.98 14.07
C CYS A 69 -14.33 -13.41 13.79
N MET A 70 -14.51 -14.26 14.81
CA MET A 70 -14.96 -15.65 14.63
C MET A 70 -16.43 -15.74 14.18
N LYS A 71 -17.32 -14.83 14.60
CA LYS A 71 -18.71 -14.78 14.15
C LYS A 71 -18.82 -14.47 12.65
N ASN A 72 -17.98 -13.57 12.15
CA ASN A 72 -17.94 -13.14 10.74
C ASN A 72 -16.60 -13.50 10.07
N GLU A 73 -16.06 -14.69 10.35
CA GLU A 73 -14.67 -15.06 10.00
C GLU A 73 -14.36 -14.88 8.52
N LYS A 74 -15.30 -15.24 7.64
CA LYS A 74 -15.10 -15.13 6.18
C LYS A 74 -14.94 -13.68 5.72
N GLU A 75 -15.77 -12.77 6.22
CA GLU A 75 -15.75 -11.36 5.85
C GLU A 75 -14.51 -10.67 6.42
N PHE A 76 -14.22 -10.92 7.70
CA PHE A 76 -13.01 -10.46 8.35
C PHE A 76 -11.75 -10.90 7.59
N LEU A 77 -11.67 -12.21 7.28
CA LEU A 77 -10.51 -12.77 6.61
C LEU A 77 -10.32 -12.19 5.21
N LEU A 78 -11.40 -11.95 4.47
CA LEU A 78 -11.33 -11.29 3.16
C LEU A 78 -10.78 -9.87 3.28
N LEU A 79 -11.25 -9.08 4.25
CA LEU A 79 -10.76 -7.71 4.46
C LEU A 79 -9.30 -7.68 4.93
N PHE A 80 -8.91 -8.59 5.82
CA PHE A 80 -7.53 -8.79 6.23
C PHE A 80 -6.63 -9.13 5.03
N GLN A 81 -7.06 -10.04 4.16
CA GLN A 81 -6.32 -10.42 2.96
C GLN A 81 -6.19 -9.25 1.96
N LYS A 82 -7.24 -8.42 1.80
CA LYS A 82 -7.17 -7.19 1.01
C LYS A 82 -6.15 -6.19 1.57
N MET A 83 -6.09 -6.02 2.89
CA MET A 83 -5.03 -5.23 3.54
C MET A 83 -3.63 -5.78 3.23
N CYS A 84 -3.43 -7.09 3.39
CA CYS A 84 -2.14 -7.73 3.10
C CYS A 84 -1.70 -7.50 1.66
N VAL A 85 -2.62 -7.60 0.69
CA VAL A 85 -2.35 -7.32 -0.72
C VAL A 85 -1.88 -5.88 -0.93
N LEU A 86 -2.61 -4.91 -0.37
CA LEU A 86 -2.26 -3.50 -0.49
C LEU A 86 -0.88 -3.22 0.12
N ASP A 87 -0.66 -3.58 1.39
CA ASP A 87 0.58 -3.33 2.10
C ASP A 87 1.77 -4.00 1.41
N TYR A 88 1.55 -5.20 0.85
CA TYR A 88 2.58 -5.92 0.12
C TYR A 88 2.96 -5.18 -1.17
N VAL A 89 1.97 -4.77 -1.98
CA VAL A 89 2.20 -4.07 -3.25
C VAL A 89 2.93 -2.75 -3.04
N ILE A 90 2.45 -1.90 -2.11
CA ILE A 90 3.06 -0.58 -1.85
C ILE A 90 4.33 -0.68 -0.98
N ARG A 91 4.69 -1.89 -0.53
CA ARG A 91 5.79 -2.15 0.41
C ARG A 91 5.72 -1.22 1.63
N ASN A 92 4.56 -1.21 2.28
CA ASN A 92 4.32 -0.38 3.46
C ASN A 92 5.33 -0.73 4.56
N THR A 93 6.07 0.27 5.05
CA THR A 93 7.13 0.07 6.04
C THR A 93 6.68 0.29 7.49
N ASP A 94 5.45 0.78 7.69
CA ASP A 94 4.93 1.15 9.01
C ASP A 94 3.47 0.70 9.23
N ARG A 95 3.06 -0.46 8.69
CA ARG A 95 1.76 -1.04 9.08
C ARG A 95 1.85 -1.60 10.49
N ASN A 96 1.05 -1.01 11.38
CA ASN A 96 0.88 -1.46 12.76
C ASN A 96 -0.61 -1.37 13.17
N MET A 97 -0.94 -1.87 14.37
CA MET A 97 -2.33 -1.91 14.88
C MET A 97 -2.90 -0.53 15.26
N LYS A 98 -2.08 0.52 15.31
CA LYS A 98 -2.54 1.90 15.52
C LYS A 98 -3.09 2.52 14.24
N ASN A 99 -2.51 2.11 13.10
CA ASN A 99 -2.83 2.61 11.77
C ASN A 99 -3.81 1.69 11.03
N LEU A 100 -4.40 0.72 11.76
CA LEU A 100 -5.46 -0.17 11.33
C LEU A 100 -6.70 0.15 12.15
N PHE A 101 -7.76 0.59 11.49
CA PHE A 101 -9.01 0.97 12.10
C PHE A 101 -10.08 -0.06 11.78
N VAL A 102 -10.85 -0.44 12.79
CA VAL A 102 -11.91 -1.44 12.68
C VAL A 102 -13.21 -0.83 13.15
N LYS A 103 -14.29 -1.17 12.45
CA LYS A 103 -15.65 -0.85 12.89
C LYS A 103 -16.38 -2.17 13.14
N TYR A 104 -16.76 -2.36 14.40
CA TYR A 104 -17.52 -3.53 14.83
C TYR A 104 -18.83 -3.05 15.44
N PHE A 105 -19.95 -3.30 14.77
CA PHE A 105 -21.28 -3.15 15.36
C PHE A 105 -22.01 -4.50 15.26
N SER A 106 -22.87 -4.77 16.23
CA SER A 106 -23.62 -6.03 16.35
C SER A 106 -24.48 -6.35 15.11
N TYR A 107 -24.79 -5.33 14.30
CA TYR A 107 -25.74 -5.36 13.19
C TYR A 107 -25.18 -4.84 11.85
N GLU A 108 -23.93 -4.38 11.81
CA GLU A 108 -23.29 -3.89 10.57
C GLU A 108 -22.20 -4.88 10.09
N PRO A 109 -21.91 -4.94 8.79
CA PRO A 109 -20.80 -5.72 8.25
C PRO A 109 -19.47 -5.25 8.87
N PHE A 110 -18.54 -6.19 9.02
CA PHE A 110 -17.22 -5.84 9.53
C PHE A 110 -16.51 -4.93 8.53
N GLN A 111 -15.88 -3.84 9.01
CA GLN A 111 -15.15 -2.93 8.12
C GLN A 111 -13.74 -2.69 8.64
N ILE A 112 -12.78 -2.72 7.71
CA ILE A 112 -11.39 -2.33 7.93
C ILE A 112 -11.11 -1.04 7.19
N VAL A 113 -10.49 -0.10 7.89
CA VAL A 113 -9.94 1.13 7.33
C VAL A 113 -8.44 1.20 7.63
N LEU A 114 -7.66 1.52 6.61
CA LEU A 114 -6.22 1.67 6.64
C LEU A 114 -5.89 3.15 6.48
N THR A 115 -5.37 3.73 7.55
CA THR A 115 -4.88 5.10 7.57
C THR A 115 -3.35 5.09 7.57
N ASP A 116 -2.77 6.28 7.47
CA ASP A 116 -1.34 6.52 7.63
C ASP A 116 -0.44 5.62 6.76
N ASN A 117 -0.61 5.77 5.44
CA ASN A 117 0.19 5.07 4.42
C ASN A 117 1.42 5.91 3.98
N GLY A 118 1.82 6.90 4.78
CA GLY A 118 2.86 7.87 4.42
C GLY A 118 4.27 7.26 4.30
N LEU A 119 4.51 6.11 4.93
CA LEU A 119 5.78 5.39 4.92
C LEU A 119 5.74 4.16 3.99
N ALA A 120 5.20 4.34 2.78
CA ALA A 120 5.16 3.35 1.70
C ALA A 120 6.05 3.77 0.52
N PHE A 121 6.12 2.95 -0.53
CA PHE A 121 6.90 3.20 -1.76
C PHE A 121 8.38 3.50 -1.50
N PRO A 122 9.15 2.58 -0.88
CA PRO A 122 10.56 2.82 -0.62
C PRO A 122 11.39 2.75 -1.91
N VAL A 123 12.46 3.56 -1.98
CA VAL A 123 13.43 3.56 -3.10
C VAL A 123 14.25 2.27 -3.21
N LYS A 124 14.26 1.45 -2.16
CA LYS A 124 14.94 0.14 -2.09
C LYS A 124 14.27 -0.73 -1.04
N HIS A 125 14.34 -2.05 -1.22
CA HIS A 125 13.80 -2.99 -0.23
C HIS A 125 14.41 -2.77 1.15
N PRO A 126 13.62 -2.61 2.23
CA PRO A 126 14.16 -2.52 3.59
C PRO A 126 14.87 -3.83 3.99
N LYS A 127 15.90 -3.74 4.83
CA LYS A 127 16.64 -4.93 5.34
C LYS A 127 15.74 -5.84 6.17
N LYS A 128 14.85 -5.25 6.97
CA LYS A 128 13.87 -5.98 7.78
C LYS A 128 12.54 -6.06 7.02
N LYS A 129 11.82 -7.15 7.23
CA LYS A 129 10.44 -7.33 6.76
C LYS A 129 9.54 -6.36 7.55
N PRO A 130 8.76 -5.50 6.88
CA PRO A 130 7.98 -4.47 7.58
C PRO A 130 6.59 -4.93 8.03
N TYR A 131 6.16 -6.12 7.64
CA TYR A 131 4.77 -6.53 7.79
C TYR A 131 4.51 -7.15 9.16
N ALA A 132 4.01 -6.35 10.12
CA ALA A 132 3.64 -6.87 11.44
C ALA A 132 2.56 -7.97 11.37
N TRP A 133 1.67 -7.89 10.37
CA TRP A 133 0.61 -8.86 10.15
C TRP A 133 1.11 -10.27 9.75
N GLU A 134 2.37 -10.43 9.35
CA GLU A 134 2.98 -11.75 9.04
C GLU A 134 2.86 -12.72 10.24
N LYS A 135 2.90 -12.18 11.47
CA LYS A 135 2.88 -12.97 12.71
C LYS A 135 1.49 -13.40 13.14
N LEU A 136 0.44 -12.90 12.49
CA LEU A 136 -0.95 -13.20 12.86
C LEU A 136 -1.36 -14.54 12.27
N SER A 137 -2.13 -15.33 13.02
CA SER A 137 -2.61 -16.65 12.57
C SER A 137 -3.41 -16.58 11.26
N TRP A 138 -4.12 -15.47 11.02
CA TRP A 138 -4.87 -15.23 9.78
C TRP A 138 -3.97 -15.14 8.54
N ALA A 139 -2.71 -14.75 8.68
CA ALA A 139 -1.76 -14.67 7.56
C ALA A 139 -1.37 -16.06 7.01
N TYR A 140 -1.61 -17.12 7.78
CA TYR A 140 -1.36 -18.51 7.38
C TYR A 140 -2.59 -19.17 6.74
N LYS A 141 -3.75 -18.50 6.73
CA LYS A 141 -4.95 -19.02 6.06
C LYS A 141 -4.80 -18.91 4.53
N PRO A 142 -5.30 -19.88 3.76
CA PRO A 142 -5.33 -19.79 2.30
C PRO A 142 -6.02 -18.50 1.83
N LEU A 143 -5.52 -17.92 0.73
CA LEU A 143 -6.15 -16.74 0.14
C LEU A 143 -7.55 -17.09 -0.35
N ASN A 144 -8.50 -16.17 -0.16
CA ASN A 144 -9.83 -16.27 -0.74
C ASN A 144 -9.71 -16.48 -2.27
N GLN A 145 -10.37 -17.51 -2.79
CA GLN A 145 -10.20 -17.96 -4.18
C GLN A 145 -10.72 -16.93 -5.20
N GLU A 146 -11.80 -16.22 -4.87
CA GLU A 146 -12.33 -15.16 -5.72
C GLU A 146 -11.35 -13.99 -5.80
N LEU A 147 -10.84 -13.53 -4.64
CA LEU A 147 -9.80 -12.49 -4.58
C LEU A 147 -8.54 -12.92 -5.34
N ARG A 148 -8.09 -14.16 -5.18
CA ARG A 148 -6.94 -14.72 -5.91
C ARG A 148 -7.15 -14.65 -7.42
N GLN A 149 -8.29 -15.13 -7.91
CA GLN A 149 -8.59 -15.16 -9.34
C GLN A 149 -8.71 -13.74 -9.91
N GLN A 150 -9.36 -12.82 -9.18
CA GLN A 150 -9.46 -11.41 -9.56
C GLN A 150 -8.08 -10.77 -9.70
N LEU A 151 -7.19 -10.98 -8.73
CA LEU A 151 -5.82 -10.44 -8.78
C LEU A 151 -5.00 -11.03 -9.92
N LEU A 152 -5.10 -12.34 -10.18
CA LEU A 152 -4.40 -13.00 -11.28
C LEU A 152 -4.87 -12.48 -12.65
N THR A 153 -6.17 -12.26 -12.82
CA THR A 153 -6.74 -11.67 -14.04
C THR A 153 -6.35 -10.19 -14.19
N LEU A 154 -6.23 -9.46 -13.08
CA LEU A 154 -5.87 -8.05 -13.10
C LEU A 154 -4.38 -7.82 -13.38
N PHE A 155 -3.48 -8.62 -12.80
CA PHE A 155 -2.03 -8.46 -12.95
C PHE A 155 -1.51 -8.95 -14.30
N THR A 156 -1.96 -8.33 -15.38
CA THR A 156 -1.39 -8.43 -16.72
C THR A 156 -0.21 -7.46 -16.87
N PRO A 157 0.76 -7.72 -17.78
CA PRO A 157 1.86 -6.78 -17.99
C PRO A 157 1.41 -5.38 -18.41
N THR A 158 0.36 -5.28 -19.23
CA THR A 158 -0.27 -4.02 -19.63
C THR A 158 -0.80 -3.26 -18.43
N PHE A 159 -1.67 -3.90 -17.62
CA PHE A 159 -2.23 -3.26 -16.44
C PHE A 159 -1.16 -2.82 -15.45
N VAL A 160 -0.16 -3.68 -15.19
CA VAL A 160 0.89 -3.37 -14.21
C VAL A 160 1.79 -2.23 -14.70
N HIS A 161 2.09 -2.19 -16.00
CA HIS A 161 2.82 -1.06 -16.58
C HIS A 161 2.03 0.24 -16.48
N GLU A 162 0.74 0.24 -16.86
CA GLU A 162 -0.14 1.41 -16.75
C GLU A 162 -0.26 1.91 -15.30
N LEU A 163 -0.42 0.99 -14.34
CA LEU A 163 -0.42 1.32 -12.91
C LEU A 163 0.90 1.96 -12.47
N CYS A 164 2.03 1.43 -12.91
CA CYS A 164 3.35 2.00 -12.59
C CYS A 164 3.51 3.40 -13.19
N GLU A 165 3.06 3.62 -14.42
CA GLU A 165 3.09 4.94 -15.06
C GLU A 165 2.16 5.93 -14.34
N GLU A 166 0.94 5.54 -13.97
CA GLU A 166 0.05 6.40 -13.17
C GLU A 166 0.66 6.82 -11.83
N VAL A 167 1.28 5.88 -11.11
CA VAL A 167 1.97 6.17 -9.84
C VAL A 167 3.19 7.07 -10.08
N LYS A 168 3.96 6.82 -11.13
CA LYS A 168 5.10 7.64 -11.52
C LYS A 168 4.66 9.08 -11.81
N GLN A 169 3.61 9.27 -12.60
CA GLN A 169 3.06 10.59 -12.90
C GLN A 169 2.59 11.32 -11.63
N LEU A 170 2.06 10.60 -10.64
CA LEU A 170 1.70 11.20 -9.35
C LEU A 170 2.94 11.69 -8.59
N PHE A 171 4.02 10.91 -8.55
CA PHE A 171 5.27 11.31 -7.86
C PHE A 171 5.95 12.50 -8.54
N LEU A 172 5.88 12.59 -9.87
CA LEU A 172 6.43 13.71 -10.63
C LEU A 172 5.69 15.04 -10.43
N GLN A 173 4.52 15.05 -9.77
CA GLN A 173 3.83 16.30 -9.42
C GLN A 173 4.56 17.07 -8.32
N ASP A 174 5.37 16.40 -7.50
CA ASP A 174 6.17 17.06 -6.48
C ASP A 174 7.27 17.90 -7.14
N CYS A 175 7.33 19.19 -6.81
CA CYS A 175 8.38 20.09 -7.29
C CYS A 175 9.80 19.72 -6.83
N GLN A 176 9.92 18.89 -5.78
CA GLN A 176 11.18 18.39 -5.24
C GLN A 176 11.49 16.95 -5.68
N HIS A 177 10.77 16.40 -6.66
CA HIS A 177 11.01 15.03 -7.09
C HIS A 177 12.43 14.82 -7.63
N ASP A 178 12.97 13.64 -7.37
CA ASP A 178 14.17 13.12 -8.01
C ASP A 178 13.75 11.97 -8.94
N THR A 179 14.05 12.09 -10.23
CA THR A 179 13.63 11.12 -11.25
C THR A 179 14.28 9.76 -11.05
N TYR A 180 15.54 9.72 -10.59
CA TYR A 180 16.24 8.50 -10.27
C TYR A 180 15.60 7.81 -9.07
N LEU A 181 15.29 8.53 -7.99
CA LEU A 181 14.61 7.95 -6.83
C LEU A 181 13.20 7.47 -7.19
N THR A 182 12.48 8.25 -8.00
CA THR A 182 11.15 7.90 -8.51
C THR A 182 11.19 6.59 -9.28
N ASP A 183 12.11 6.46 -10.24
CA ASP A 183 12.29 5.22 -11.01
C ASP A 183 12.60 4.03 -10.10
N ARG A 184 13.44 4.24 -9.07
CA ARG A 184 13.76 3.19 -8.09
C ARG A 184 12.54 2.76 -7.28
N GLN A 185 11.66 3.70 -6.88
CA GLN A 185 10.40 3.37 -6.21
C GLN A 185 9.48 2.55 -7.13
N ILE A 186 9.39 2.92 -8.40
CA ILE A 186 8.61 2.17 -9.40
C ILE A 186 9.18 0.76 -9.60
N TYR A 187 10.50 0.60 -9.61
CA TYR A 187 11.12 -0.73 -9.73
C TYR A 187 10.86 -1.63 -8.52
N VAL A 188 10.75 -1.05 -7.32
CA VAL A 188 10.29 -1.77 -6.12
C VAL A 188 8.83 -2.17 -6.26
N LEU A 189 7.95 -1.23 -6.64
CA LEU A 189 6.51 -1.48 -6.83
C LEU A 189 6.27 -2.61 -7.83
N LEU A 190 6.89 -2.53 -9.01
CA LEU A 190 6.80 -3.55 -10.05
C LEU A 190 7.32 -4.90 -9.56
N GLY A 191 8.46 -4.90 -8.85
CA GLY A 191 9.02 -6.12 -8.25
C GLY A 191 8.10 -6.75 -7.20
N GLN A 192 7.42 -5.95 -6.39
CA GLN A 192 6.43 -6.42 -5.41
C GLN A 192 5.20 -7.02 -6.08
N ILE A 193 4.65 -6.39 -7.11
CA ILE A 193 3.50 -6.92 -7.87
C ILE A 193 3.87 -8.24 -8.53
N TRP A 194 5.03 -8.32 -9.17
CA TRP A 194 5.50 -9.57 -9.78
C TRP A 194 5.68 -10.67 -8.73
N ASN A 195 6.37 -10.39 -7.62
CA ASN A 195 6.51 -11.37 -6.54
C ASN A 195 5.17 -11.85 -5.98
N LEU A 196 4.18 -10.95 -5.87
CA LEU A 196 2.84 -11.29 -5.43
C LEU A 196 2.16 -12.18 -6.47
N LYS A 197 2.23 -11.86 -7.77
CA LYS A 197 1.69 -12.68 -8.86
C LYS A 197 2.22 -14.12 -8.78
N ASP A 198 3.54 -14.29 -8.68
CA ASP A 198 4.17 -15.61 -8.57
C ASP A 198 3.69 -16.35 -7.30
N ALA A 199 3.38 -15.63 -6.21
CA ALA A 199 2.83 -16.20 -4.99
C ALA A 199 1.37 -16.64 -5.13
N LEU A 200 0.56 -15.84 -5.84
CA LEU A 200 -0.82 -16.14 -6.14
C LEU A 200 -0.92 -17.37 -7.05
N GLU A 201 -0.08 -17.47 -8.08
CA GLU A 201 -0.03 -18.65 -8.96
C GLU A 201 0.26 -19.93 -8.17
N ALA A 202 1.24 -19.87 -7.26
CA ALA A 202 1.59 -20.96 -6.35
C ALA A 202 0.57 -21.20 -5.21
N ASN A 203 -0.51 -20.41 -5.15
CA ASN A 203 -1.53 -20.47 -4.09
C ASN A 203 -0.95 -20.32 -2.67
N HIS A 204 0.11 -19.54 -2.52
CA HIS A 204 0.75 -19.29 -1.24
C HIS A 204 -0.09 -18.34 -0.37
N PRO A 205 -0.20 -18.58 0.95
CA PRO A 205 -0.87 -17.66 1.88
C PRO A 205 -0.03 -16.39 2.15
N PRO A 206 -0.62 -15.31 2.70
CA PRO A 206 0.08 -14.05 2.97
C PRO A 206 1.41 -14.17 3.71
N ALA A 207 1.50 -15.05 4.71
CA ALA A 207 2.72 -15.28 5.48
C ALA A 207 3.89 -15.78 4.61
N ASP A 208 3.60 -16.47 3.51
CA ASP A 208 4.62 -17.01 2.60
C ASP A 208 5.08 -16.00 1.56
N TRP A 209 4.26 -14.98 1.25
CA TRP A 209 4.65 -13.89 0.35
C TRP A 209 5.89 -13.17 0.91
N VAL A 210 5.90 -12.95 2.22
CA VAL A 210 6.98 -12.25 2.93
C VAL A 210 8.29 -13.04 2.91
N LYS A 211 8.24 -14.36 2.71
CA LYS A 211 9.43 -15.24 2.63
C LYS A 211 10.10 -15.21 1.26
N ARG A 212 9.40 -14.72 0.22
CA ARG A 212 9.95 -14.64 -1.14
C ARG A 212 11.12 -13.66 -1.19
N LYS A 213 12.13 -14.00 -2.00
CA LYS A 213 13.32 -13.17 -2.16
C LYS A 213 12.91 -11.84 -2.84
N PRO A 214 13.19 -10.68 -2.23
CA PRO A 214 12.89 -9.40 -2.84
C PRO A 214 13.78 -9.17 -4.06
N PHE A 215 13.20 -8.60 -5.10
CA PHE A 215 13.90 -8.12 -6.30
C PHE A 215 13.29 -6.81 -6.78
N LEU A 216 14.05 -6.08 -7.58
CA LEU A 216 13.55 -4.95 -8.35
C LEU A 216 13.15 -5.46 -9.73
N ALA A 217 12.23 -4.78 -10.41
CA ALA A 217 11.89 -5.12 -11.78
C ALA A 217 11.90 -3.87 -12.66
N THR A 218 12.34 -4.03 -13.91
CA THR A 218 12.38 -2.95 -14.92
C THR A 218 11.70 -3.40 -16.21
N PRO A 219 11.06 -2.49 -16.97
CA PRO A 219 10.58 -2.78 -18.32
C PRO A 219 11.70 -3.27 -19.25
N ARG A 220 11.35 -4.16 -20.19
CA ARG A 220 12.18 -4.56 -21.35
C ARG A 220 11.77 -3.85 -22.64
N PHE A 221 10.81 -2.94 -22.56
CA PHE A 221 10.23 -2.19 -23.67
C PHE A 221 10.32 -0.69 -23.41
N SER A 222 10.17 0.12 -24.46
CA SER A 222 10.33 1.57 -24.38
C SER A 222 9.05 2.35 -24.10
N ARG A 223 7.90 1.87 -24.61
CA ARG A 223 6.61 2.58 -24.49
C ARG A 223 5.50 1.71 -23.94
N THR A 224 5.24 0.56 -24.57
CA THR A 224 4.15 -0.34 -24.17
C THR A 224 4.62 -1.78 -24.13
N PRO A 225 4.06 -2.61 -23.24
CA PRO A 225 4.33 -4.05 -23.24
C PRO A 225 3.84 -4.72 -24.53
N PRO A 226 4.50 -5.80 -24.98
CA PRO A 226 3.97 -6.67 -26.02
C PRO A 226 2.57 -7.20 -25.66
N ALA A 227 1.61 -7.16 -26.59
CA ALA A 227 0.20 -7.48 -26.33
C ALA A 227 -0.04 -8.88 -25.74
N ASN A 228 0.79 -9.86 -26.09
CA ASN A 228 0.71 -11.24 -25.60
C ASN A 228 1.94 -11.65 -24.78
N GLY A 229 2.73 -10.69 -24.31
CA GLY A 229 3.94 -10.98 -23.52
C GLY A 229 3.59 -11.50 -22.14
N THR A 230 4.38 -12.44 -21.63
CA THR A 230 4.38 -12.81 -20.21
C THR A 230 5.13 -11.76 -19.37
N PHE A 231 5.16 -11.93 -18.05
CA PHE A 231 5.97 -11.04 -17.20
C PHE A 231 7.47 -11.14 -17.53
N ASP A 232 7.98 -12.34 -17.80
CA ASP A 232 9.39 -12.53 -18.14
C ASP A 232 9.76 -11.93 -19.53
N ASP A 233 8.80 -11.86 -20.45
CA ASP A 233 8.97 -11.17 -21.74
C ASP A 233 8.97 -9.64 -21.58
N CYS A 234 8.10 -9.13 -20.70
CA CYS A 234 7.88 -7.69 -20.53
C CYS A 234 8.85 -7.04 -19.55
N PHE A 235 9.35 -7.77 -18.56
CA PHE A 235 10.09 -7.22 -17.43
C PHE A 235 11.38 -7.99 -17.15
N ARG A 236 12.32 -7.34 -16.49
CA ARG A 236 13.60 -7.91 -16.08
C ARG A 236 13.72 -7.86 -14.57
N ARG A 237 13.99 -9.00 -13.93
CA ARG A 237 14.33 -9.07 -12.50
C ARG A 237 15.75 -8.55 -12.30
N LEU A 238 15.93 -7.65 -11.34
CA LEU A 238 17.21 -7.14 -10.88
C LEU A 238 17.38 -7.49 -9.39
N PRO A 239 18.58 -7.89 -8.94
CA PRO A 239 18.79 -8.21 -7.54
C PRO A 239 18.50 -6.99 -6.65
N ALA A 240 17.87 -7.24 -5.50
CA ALA A 240 17.82 -6.24 -4.45
C ALA A 240 19.24 -6.07 -3.88
N ASP A 241 19.94 -5.00 -4.28
CA ASP A 241 21.29 -4.72 -3.82
C ASP A 241 21.29 -4.16 -2.37
N TYR A 242 22.09 -4.78 -1.51
CA TYR A 242 22.30 -4.38 -0.11
C TYR A 242 23.74 -3.94 0.17
N SER A 243 24.64 -4.05 -0.80
CA SER A 243 26.10 -3.97 -0.61
C SER A 243 26.64 -2.54 -0.48
N HIS A 244 25.96 -1.54 -1.05
CA HIS A 244 26.41 -0.13 -1.02
C HIS A 244 25.36 0.82 -0.45
N ARG A 245 25.00 0.67 0.84
CA ARG A 245 24.12 1.64 1.51
C ARG A 245 24.92 2.78 2.14
N GLY A 246 25.17 3.84 1.38
CA GLY A 246 25.22 5.18 1.96
C GLY A 246 23.83 5.52 2.52
N CYS A 247 23.76 6.26 3.63
CA CYS A 247 22.54 6.97 3.98
C CYS A 247 22.24 7.92 2.82
N CYS A 248 21.02 7.82 2.27
CA CYS A 248 20.43 8.95 1.57
C CYS A 248 20.08 9.98 2.63
#